data_AF-A0A7D9K2P8-F1
#
_entry.id   AF-A0A7D9K2P8-F1
#
_cell.length_a   1.000
_cell.length_b   1.000
_cell.length_c   1.000
_cell.angle_alpha   90.00
_cell.angle_beta   90.00
_cell.angle_gamma   90.00
#
_symmetry.space_group_name_H-M   'P 1'
#
loop_
_entity.id
_entity.type
_entity.pdbx_description
1 polymer ?
#
loop_
_entity_poly.entity_id
_entity_poly.type
_entity_poly.pdbx_seq_one_letter_code
_entity_poly.pdbx_strand_id
1 'polypeptide(L)'
;MLASFPSDWTKIHTIVQKWQNYTTKKSPDSILIGSSHPANLELYGTKDLPELDIVVNFELVPESPSGFYTAANFKKIITDYIKKLSKDNWPSWALTSWVHGRVGSNVDSKLARSLDALLLMLPGTPIVFYGDEIGMQNVNNPGNAAVDINKAPMQWENSTNAGFTSGKSTWFGAVGNYEYTNAKDDQLDMRKMFTDAVKRRMENVSALLDGPLANFTVIAKGDVLAYTFVDKVPRFAVAINFGKTEDTINLIELLGAKSATLNYHTADTKPGEISLDAVKVPPQALYLFNVTERMK
;
A
#
# COMPACT_ATOMS: atom_id res chain seq x y z
N MET A 1 13.57 24.84 0.40
CA MET A 1 12.87 25.83 1.24
C MET A 1 11.49 26.03 0.62
N LEU A 2 10.50 25.23 1.02
CA LEU A 2 9.12 25.41 0.55
C LEU A 2 8.60 26.71 1.16
N ALA A 3 8.13 27.63 0.32
CA ALA A 3 7.59 28.90 0.76
C ALA A 3 6.43 28.64 1.75
N SER A 4 6.52 29.22 2.95
CA SER A 4 5.42 29.21 3.92
C SER A 4 4.31 30.12 3.41
N PHE A 5 3.41 29.59 2.60
CA PHE A 5 2.16 30.26 2.31
C PHE A 5 1.34 30.26 3.61
N PRO A 6 0.80 31.41 4.06
CA PRO A 6 -0.22 31.41 5.11
C PRO A 6 -1.37 30.57 4.58
N SER A 7 -1.59 29.40 5.17
CA SER A 7 -2.60 28.47 4.72
C SER A 7 -3.97 29.04 5.07
N ASP A 8 -4.59 29.75 4.13
CA ASP A 8 -6.00 30.10 4.22
C ASP A 8 -6.84 28.86 3.89
N TRP A 9 -6.77 27.87 4.78
CA TRP A 9 -7.49 26.59 4.65
C TRP A 9 -8.98 26.82 4.43
N THR A 10 -9.56 27.86 5.04
CA THR A 10 -10.96 28.27 4.83
C THR A 10 -11.28 28.50 3.35
N LYS A 11 -10.40 29.19 2.60
CA LYS A 11 -10.57 29.36 1.15
C LYS A 11 -10.43 28.05 0.39
N ILE A 12 -9.51 27.19 0.79
CA ILE A 12 -9.30 25.87 0.18
C ILE A 12 -10.57 25.02 0.35
N HIS A 13 -11.06 24.85 1.57
CA HIS A 13 -12.30 24.14 1.88
C HIS A 13 -13.48 24.67 1.04
N THR A 14 -13.65 25.99 0.96
CA THR A 14 -14.71 26.61 0.14
C THR A 14 -14.61 26.24 -1.34
N ILE A 15 -13.40 26.14 -1.90
CA ILE A 15 -13.20 25.77 -3.30
C ILE A 15 -13.45 24.27 -3.50
N VAL A 16 -12.93 23.42 -2.61
CA VAL A 16 -13.10 21.97 -2.70
C VAL A 16 -14.58 21.60 -2.59
N GLN A 17 -15.35 22.22 -1.70
CA GLN A 17 -16.81 22.04 -1.60
C GLN A 17 -17.53 22.42 -2.91
N LYS A 18 -17.09 23.48 -3.60
CA LYS A 18 -17.65 23.87 -4.90
C LYS A 18 -17.33 22.83 -5.98
N TRP A 19 -16.11 22.29 -5.99
CA TRP A 19 -15.73 21.21 -6.88
C TRP A 19 -16.54 19.95 -6.61
N GLN A 20 -16.72 19.58 -5.34
CA GLN A 20 -17.49 18.38 -4.99
C GLN A 20 -18.95 18.50 -5.41
N ASN A 21 -19.58 19.64 -5.13
CA ASN A 21 -20.95 19.92 -5.60
C ASN A 21 -21.05 19.86 -7.14
N TYR A 22 -20.03 20.35 -7.86
CA TYR A 22 -19.99 20.24 -9.32
C TYR A 22 -19.85 18.79 -9.79
N THR A 23 -18.93 18.02 -9.20
CA THR A 23 -18.66 16.61 -9.50
C THR A 23 -19.93 15.77 -9.34
N THR A 24 -20.58 15.83 -8.17
CA THR A 24 -21.80 15.07 -7.89
C THR A 24 -22.96 15.48 -8.80
N LYS A 25 -23.08 16.77 -9.14
CA LYS A 25 -24.10 17.24 -10.10
C LYS A 25 -23.86 16.76 -11.52
N LYS A 26 -22.59 16.54 -11.91
CA LYS A 26 -22.26 16.05 -13.25
C LYS A 26 -22.51 14.57 -13.40
N SER A 27 -22.15 13.78 -12.39
CA SER A 27 -22.50 12.37 -12.31
C SER A 27 -22.46 11.90 -10.85
N PRO A 28 -23.49 11.19 -10.37
CA PRO A 28 -23.49 10.65 -9.01
C PRO A 28 -22.39 9.61 -8.77
N ASP A 29 -21.85 9.00 -9.83
CA ASP A 29 -20.79 7.99 -9.75
C ASP A 29 -19.37 8.57 -9.88
N SER A 30 -19.24 9.89 -10.08
CA SER A 30 -17.93 10.54 -10.12
C SER A 30 -17.39 10.81 -8.73
N ILE A 31 -16.09 10.56 -8.55
CA ILE A 31 -15.38 10.80 -7.30
C ILE A 31 -14.36 11.92 -7.44
N LEU A 32 -14.15 12.68 -6.36
CA LEU A 32 -13.12 13.68 -6.23
C LEU A 32 -12.01 13.19 -5.31
N ILE A 33 -10.82 13.05 -5.87
CA ILE A 33 -9.62 12.59 -5.16
C ILE A 33 -8.65 13.76 -5.07
N GLY A 34 -8.09 13.97 -3.88
CA GLY A 34 -7.06 14.98 -3.65
C GLY A 34 -6.01 14.51 -2.65
N SER A 35 -4.93 15.26 -2.54
CA SER A 35 -3.83 14.93 -1.64
C SER A 35 -3.27 16.18 -0.98
N SER A 36 -2.88 16.05 0.28
CA SER A 36 -1.97 16.97 0.96
C SER A 36 -0.88 16.16 1.65
N HIS A 37 0.24 16.81 1.96
CA HIS A 37 1.30 16.17 2.74
C HIS A 37 1.73 17.07 3.90
N PRO A 38 1.57 16.62 5.17
CA PRO A 38 0.88 15.41 5.63
C PRO A 38 -0.60 15.33 5.19
N ALA A 39 -1.20 14.14 5.30
CA ALA A 39 -2.61 13.96 4.93
C ALA A 39 -3.53 14.79 5.84
N ASN A 40 -4.24 15.77 5.27
CA ASN A 40 -5.19 16.61 5.97
C ASN A 40 -6.59 15.98 5.85
N LEU A 41 -7.02 15.29 6.90
CA LEU A 41 -8.32 14.60 6.93
C LEU A 41 -9.52 15.56 7.02
N GLU A 42 -9.30 16.85 7.30
CA GLU A 42 -10.37 17.86 7.24
C GLU A 42 -10.89 18.03 5.81
N LEU A 43 -10.09 17.67 4.79
CA LEU A 43 -10.48 17.69 3.39
C LEU A 43 -11.49 16.60 3.00
N TYR A 44 -11.90 15.71 3.90
CA TYR A 44 -13.13 14.92 3.69
C TYR A 44 -14.39 15.78 3.86
N GLY A 45 -14.29 16.90 4.58
CA GLY A 45 -15.41 17.77 4.91
C GLY A 45 -16.32 17.16 5.99
N THR A 46 -17.57 17.59 6.00
CA THR A 46 -18.61 17.04 6.88
C THR A 46 -19.75 16.47 6.04
N LYS A 47 -20.69 15.76 6.69
CA LYS A 47 -21.88 15.23 6.00
C LYS A 47 -22.68 16.32 5.26
N ASP A 48 -22.77 17.52 5.85
CA ASP A 48 -23.54 18.65 5.29
C ASP A 48 -22.73 19.46 4.27
N LEU A 49 -21.40 19.40 4.36
CA LEU A 49 -20.46 20.09 3.48
C LEU A 49 -19.36 19.10 3.05
N PRO A 50 -19.68 18.14 2.15
CA PRO A 50 -18.71 17.14 1.70
C PRO A 50 -17.63 17.78 0.82
N GLU A 51 -16.41 17.26 0.92
CA GLU A 51 -15.25 17.73 0.17
C GLU A 51 -14.67 16.60 -0.70
N LEU A 52 -13.51 16.04 -0.38
CA LEU A 52 -12.92 14.94 -1.14
C LEU A 52 -13.56 13.61 -0.74
N ASP A 53 -13.84 12.75 -1.73
CA ASP A 53 -14.25 11.36 -1.49
C ASP A 53 -13.05 10.53 -1.01
N ILE A 54 -11.85 10.87 -1.48
CA ILE A 54 -10.59 10.24 -1.08
C ILE A 54 -9.52 11.31 -0.85
N VAL A 55 -8.94 11.32 0.35
CA VAL A 55 -7.69 12.02 0.66
C VAL A 55 -6.54 11.02 0.57
N VAL A 56 -5.64 11.21 -0.40
CA VAL A 56 -4.49 10.31 -0.61
C VAL A 56 -3.54 10.37 0.58
N ASN A 57 -3.32 9.22 1.19
CA ASN A 57 -2.47 9.05 2.37
C ASN A 57 -1.06 8.58 1.99
N PHE A 58 -0.07 9.42 2.27
CA PHE A 58 1.35 9.11 2.09
C PHE A 58 2.09 8.82 3.41
N GLU A 59 1.39 8.54 4.52
CA GLU A 59 2.05 8.33 5.83
C GLU A 59 2.89 7.04 5.88
N LEU A 60 2.70 6.10 4.94
CA LEU A 60 3.58 4.93 4.77
C LEU A 60 4.83 5.25 3.92
N VAL A 61 5.00 6.49 3.49
CA VAL A 61 6.21 6.98 2.84
C VAL A 61 7.15 7.57 3.90
N PRO A 62 8.40 7.10 4.00
CA PRO A 62 9.39 7.72 4.88
C PRO A 62 9.87 9.07 4.35
N GLU A 63 10.04 10.05 5.25
CA GLU A 63 10.96 11.17 5.00
C GLU A 63 12.42 10.68 4.93
N SER A 64 12.77 9.68 5.76
CA SER A 64 14.07 9.01 5.78
C SER A 64 13.88 7.49 5.83
N PRO A 65 14.39 6.72 4.84
CA PRO A 65 14.15 5.27 4.78
C PRO A 65 14.79 4.48 5.92
N SER A 66 15.90 4.97 6.49
CA SER A 66 16.66 4.24 7.51
C SER A 66 15.85 4.09 8.79
N GLY A 67 15.64 2.85 9.23
CA GLY A 67 14.86 2.53 10.43
C GLY A 67 13.35 2.72 10.30
N PHE A 68 12.84 3.09 9.12
CA PHE A 68 11.41 3.32 8.92
C PHE A 68 10.60 2.02 8.81
N TYR A 69 11.07 1.09 7.96
CA TYR A 69 10.36 -0.15 7.65
C TYR A 69 10.45 -1.18 8.79
N THR A 70 9.67 -0.96 9.84
CA THR A 70 9.58 -1.83 11.01
C THR A 70 8.12 -2.09 11.36
N ALA A 71 7.85 -3.25 11.99
CA ALA A 71 6.51 -3.59 12.46
C ALA A 71 5.96 -2.55 13.46
N ALA A 72 6.82 -2.01 14.32
CA ALA A 72 6.43 -0.99 15.29
C ALA A 72 5.97 0.32 14.63
N ASN A 73 6.73 0.82 13.64
CA ASN A 73 6.38 2.05 12.93
C ASN A 73 5.11 1.87 12.11
N PHE A 74 5.01 0.79 11.32
CA PHE A 74 3.82 0.52 10.52
C PHE A 74 2.59 0.33 11.40
N LYS A 75 2.70 -0.38 12.53
CA LYS A 75 1.59 -0.50 13.49
C LYS A 75 1.13 0.87 13.97
N LYS A 76 2.08 1.73 14.37
CA LYS A 76 1.77 3.08 14.85
C LYS A 76 1.08 3.91 13.76
N ILE A 77 1.67 3.99 12.57
CA ILE A 77 1.14 4.77 11.45
C ILE A 77 -0.27 4.31 11.07
N ILE A 78 -0.45 3.00 10.87
CA ILE A 78 -1.74 2.44 10.46
C ILE A 78 -2.78 2.68 11.56
N THR A 79 -2.44 2.40 12.82
CA THR A 79 -3.37 2.59 13.95
C THR A 79 -3.77 4.06 14.12
N ASP A 80 -2.80 4.98 14.04
CA ASP A 80 -3.06 6.40 14.23
C ASP A 80 -3.89 6.98 13.07
N TYR A 81 -3.62 6.58 11.83
CA TYR A 81 -4.40 7.02 10.68
C TYR A 81 -5.85 6.53 10.77
N ILE A 82 -6.06 5.23 11.01
CA ILE A 82 -7.41 4.64 11.11
C ILE A 82 -8.20 5.28 12.26
N LYS A 83 -7.56 5.55 13.42
CA LYS A 83 -8.22 6.22 14.56
C LYS A 83 -8.65 7.66 14.29
N LYS A 84 -7.94 8.38 13.41
CA LYS A 84 -8.25 9.78 13.08
C LYS A 84 -9.37 9.91 12.04
N LEU A 85 -9.66 8.84 11.28
CA LEU A 85 -10.75 8.86 10.31
C LEU A 85 -12.11 8.91 11.00
N SER A 86 -13.03 9.69 10.45
CA SER A 86 -14.44 9.58 10.82
C SER A 86 -15.00 8.23 10.37
N LYS A 87 -16.11 7.78 10.98
CA LYS A 87 -16.78 6.52 10.61
C LYS A 87 -17.23 6.46 9.14
N ASP A 88 -17.39 7.61 8.50
CA ASP A 88 -17.92 7.75 7.14
C ASP A 88 -16.79 8.01 6.12
N ASN A 89 -15.54 8.21 6.57
CA ASN A 89 -14.41 8.50 5.69
C ASN A 89 -13.81 7.21 5.09
N TRP A 90 -13.52 7.24 3.79
CA TRP A 90 -12.93 6.12 3.08
C TRP A 90 -11.39 6.21 3.05
N PRO A 91 -10.63 5.30 3.68
CA PRO A 91 -9.17 5.41 3.72
C PRO A 91 -8.55 5.22 2.34
N SER A 92 -7.35 5.74 2.17
CA SER A 92 -6.45 5.35 1.08
C SER A 92 -5.04 5.13 1.61
N TRP A 93 -4.17 4.57 0.78
CA TRP A 93 -2.78 4.29 1.13
C TRP A 93 -1.90 4.41 -0.12
N ALA A 94 -0.69 4.92 0.06
CA ALA A 94 0.34 4.93 -0.97
C ALA A 94 1.69 4.62 -0.33
N LEU A 95 2.52 3.86 -1.03
CA LEU A 95 3.91 3.55 -0.63
C LEU A 95 4.93 4.39 -1.39
N THR A 96 4.55 4.90 -2.56
CA THR A 96 5.39 5.69 -3.45
C THR A 96 4.54 6.76 -4.13
N SER A 97 5.20 7.66 -4.85
CA SER A 97 4.55 8.59 -5.75
C SER A 97 5.59 9.16 -6.72
N TRP A 98 5.16 10.08 -7.57
CA TRP A 98 6.06 10.88 -8.40
C TRP A 98 6.95 11.86 -7.62
N VAL A 99 6.73 12.09 -6.32
CA VAL A 99 7.61 12.89 -5.43
C VAL A 99 8.36 12.07 -4.38
N HIS A 100 7.89 10.87 -4.04
CA HIS A 100 8.31 10.14 -2.84
C HIS A 100 9.37 9.03 -3.05
N GLY A 101 9.92 8.91 -4.26
CA GLY A 101 10.85 7.84 -4.59
C GLY A 101 10.19 6.46 -4.63
N ARG A 102 10.96 5.43 -5.02
CA ARG A 102 10.49 4.04 -5.13
C ARG A 102 10.89 3.19 -3.93
N VAL A 103 9.97 2.33 -3.45
CA VAL A 103 10.25 1.39 -2.35
C VAL A 103 11.43 0.47 -2.68
N GLY A 104 11.47 -0.06 -3.91
CA GLY A 104 12.52 -0.98 -4.35
C GLY A 104 13.95 -0.42 -4.31
N SER A 105 14.13 0.90 -4.13
CA SER A 105 15.44 1.52 -3.92
C SER A 105 15.90 1.54 -2.47
N ASN A 106 15.00 1.30 -1.53
CA ASN A 106 15.23 1.47 -0.09
C ASN A 106 15.26 0.14 0.67
N VAL A 107 14.67 -0.91 0.11
CA VAL A 107 14.54 -2.23 0.75
C VAL A 107 14.87 -3.36 -0.22
N ASP A 108 15.12 -4.55 0.32
CA ASP A 108 15.27 -5.79 -0.45
C ASP A 108 14.00 -6.10 -1.26
N SER A 109 14.15 -6.75 -2.42
CA SER A 109 13.02 -7.09 -3.30
C SER A 109 11.96 -7.95 -2.60
N LYS A 110 12.35 -8.82 -1.66
CA LYS A 110 11.40 -9.61 -0.85
C LYS A 110 10.49 -8.71 -0.02
N LEU A 111 11.07 -7.71 0.64
CA LEU A 111 10.29 -6.76 1.44
C LEU A 111 9.47 -5.83 0.56
N ALA A 112 10.02 -5.35 -0.57
CA ALA A 112 9.26 -4.54 -1.53
C ALA A 112 7.99 -5.27 -2.00
N ARG A 113 8.14 -6.53 -2.42
CA ARG A 113 7.03 -7.42 -2.80
C ARG A 113 5.98 -7.58 -1.70
N SER A 114 6.44 -7.75 -0.46
CA SER A 114 5.56 -7.89 0.72
C SER A 114 4.87 -6.57 1.09
N LEU A 115 5.51 -5.42 0.86
CA LEU A 115 4.91 -4.10 1.06
C LEU A 115 3.84 -3.82 -0.01
N ASP A 116 4.07 -4.16 -1.27
CA ASP A 116 3.04 -4.03 -2.31
C ASP A 116 1.83 -4.92 -2.02
N ALA A 117 2.07 -6.16 -1.59
CA ALA A 117 1.00 -7.04 -1.12
C ALA A 117 0.27 -6.45 0.11
N LEU A 118 0.99 -5.85 1.06
CA LEU A 118 0.39 -5.18 2.22
C LEU A 118 -0.51 -4.02 1.79
N LEU A 119 -0.04 -3.16 0.88
CA LEU A 119 -0.80 -2.05 0.32
C LEU A 119 -2.13 -2.52 -0.27
N LEU A 120 -2.09 -3.60 -1.05
CA LEU A 120 -3.27 -4.22 -1.65
C LEU A 120 -4.18 -4.95 -0.65
N MET A 121 -3.77 -5.15 0.59
CA MET A 121 -4.59 -5.82 1.62
C MET A 121 -5.04 -4.87 2.73
N LEU A 122 -4.58 -3.62 2.73
CA LEU A 122 -5.08 -2.60 3.65
C LEU A 122 -6.53 -2.20 3.29
N PRO A 123 -7.35 -1.74 4.26
CA PRO A 123 -8.68 -1.22 3.99
C PRO A 123 -8.62 0.02 3.10
N GLY A 124 -9.65 0.22 2.28
CA GLY A 124 -9.82 1.46 1.52
C GLY A 124 -9.36 1.37 0.08
N THR A 125 -8.67 2.40 -0.40
CA THR A 125 -8.19 2.48 -1.78
C THR A 125 -6.66 2.48 -1.83
N PRO A 126 -6.02 1.40 -2.34
CA PRO A 126 -4.58 1.43 -2.61
C PRO A 126 -4.28 2.33 -3.82
N ILE A 127 -3.30 3.21 -3.68
CA ILE A 127 -2.78 4.06 -4.75
C ILE A 127 -1.41 3.53 -5.13
N VAL A 128 -1.32 2.99 -6.35
CA VAL A 128 -0.11 2.34 -6.88
C VAL A 128 0.51 3.25 -7.93
N PHE A 129 1.82 3.50 -7.82
CA PHE A 129 2.56 4.25 -8.84
C PHE A 129 3.14 3.28 -9.88
N TYR A 130 3.10 3.66 -11.15
CA TYR A 130 3.54 2.77 -12.23
C TYR A 130 4.97 2.27 -11.97
N GLY A 131 5.18 0.98 -12.24
CA GLY A 131 6.48 0.34 -12.08
C GLY A 131 6.69 -0.29 -10.71
N ASP A 132 5.89 0.04 -9.69
CA ASP A 132 5.97 -0.63 -8.39
C ASP A 132 5.62 -2.12 -8.53
N GLU A 133 4.63 -2.44 -9.37
CA GLU A 133 4.20 -3.81 -9.67
C GLU A 133 5.29 -4.68 -10.31
N ILE A 134 6.35 -4.07 -10.86
CA ILE A 134 7.53 -4.77 -11.39
C ILE A 134 8.80 -4.47 -10.57
N GLY A 135 8.71 -3.77 -9.45
CA GLY A 135 9.87 -3.44 -8.62
C GLY A 135 10.86 -2.48 -9.29
N MET A 136 10.37 -1.49 -10.04
CA MET A 136 11.22 -0.42 -10.56
C MET A 136 11.95 0.29 -9.42
N GLN A 137 13.17 0.75 -9.71
CA GLN A 137 14.01 1.50 -8.78
C GLN A 137 14.23 2.93 -9.27
N ASN A 138 14.54 3.83 -8.33
CA ASN A 138 15.04 5.16 -8.63
C ASN A 138 16.27 5.04 -9.55
N VAL A 139 16.30 5.88 -10.58
CA VAL A 139 17.38 5.96 -11.55
C VAL A 139 18.18 7.22 -11.26
N ASN A 140 19.44 7.05 -10.88
CA ASN A 140 20.33 8.18 -10.71
C ASN A 140 20.65 8.78 -12.09
N ASN A 141 20.39 10.07 -12.27
CA ASN A 141 20.68 10.80 -13.48
C ASN A 141 21.64 11.96 -13.20
N PRO A 142 22.96 11.69 -13.09
CA PRO A 142 23.94 12.72 -12.75
C PRO A 142 24.04 13.84 -13.80
N GLY A 143 23.56 13.60 -15.04
CA GLY A 143 23.54 14.59 -16.12
C GLY A 143 22.34 15.54 -16.09
N ASN A 144 21.31 15.28 -15.26
CA ASN A 144 20.12 16.12 -15.16
C ASN A 144 19.47 16.03 -13.78
N ALA A 145 20.03 16.78 -12.82
CA ALA A 145 19.50 16.88 -11.46
C ALA A 145 18.10 17.52 -11.37
N ALA A 146 17.57 18.08 -12.46
CA ALA A 146 16.22 18.64 -12.52
C ALA A 146 15.14 17.58 -12.79
N VAL A 147 15.51 16.34 -13.10
CA VAL A 147 14.57 15.24 -13.34
C VAL A 147 14.51 14.34 -12.11
N ASP A 148 13.32 14.20 -11.52
CA ASP A 148 13.13 13.37 -10.34
C ASP A 148 13.46 11.89 -10.64
N ILE A 149 14.34 11.31 -9.83
CA ILE A 149 14.95 9.99 -10.01
C ILE A 149 13.96 8.83 -10.17
N ASN A 150 12.71 9.01 -9.73
CA ASN A 150 11.63 8.02 -9.76
C ASN A 150 10.74 8.11 -11.02
N LYS A 151 10.96 9.10 -11.91
CA LYS A 151 10.15 9.32 -13.12
C LYS A 151 10.73 8.68 -14.38
N ALA A 152 11.65 7.73 -14.23
CA ALA A 152 12.23 7.00 -15.36
C ALA A 152 11.14 6.25 -16.14
N PRO A 153 11.24 6.14 -17.49
CA PRO A 153 10.23 5.46 -18.30
C PRO A 153 9.96 4.02 -17.86
N MET A 154 8.73 3.54 -18.11
CA MET A 154 8.31 2.18 -17.79
C MET A 154 9.22 1.13 -18.45
N GLN A 155 9.49 0.04 -17.74
CA GLN A 155 10.38 -1.04 -18.17
C GLN A 155 9.54 -2.20 -18.75
N TRP A 156 9.40 -2.26 -20.07
CA TRP A 156 8.55 -3.27 -20.73
C TRP A 156 9.27 -4.59 -20.98
N GLU A 157 10.52 -4.54 -21.45
CA GLU A 157 11.30 -5.74 -21.77
C GLU A 157 12.81 -5.49 -21.70
N ASN A 158 13.60 -6.56 -21.76
CA ASN A 158 15.06 -6.48 -21.85
C ASN A 158 15.53 -6.15 -23.28
N SER A 159 15.24 -4.92 -23.73
CA SER A 159 15.68 -4.37 -25.01
C SER A 159 16.10 -2.90 -24.85
N THR A 160 16.61 -2.27 -25.91
CA THR A 160 17.03 -0.85 -25.87
C THR A 160 15.91 0.05 -25.32
N ASN A 161 16.27 0.95 -24.40
CA ASN A 161 15.33 1.80 -23.66
C ASN A 161 14.24 1.01 -22.89
N ALA A 162 14.52 -0.22 -22.49
CA ALA A 162 13.57 -1.14 -21.87
C ALA A 162 12.28 -1.38 -22.68
N GLY A 163 12.35 -1.26 -24.01
CA GLY A 163 11.16 -1.35 -24.88
C GLY A 163 10.20 -0.15 -24.79
N PHE A 164 10.55 0.92 -24.06
CA PHE A 164 9.70 2.12 -23.95
C PHE A 164 9.60 2.91 -25.26
N THR A 165 10.69 2.96 -26.04
CA THR A 165 10.74 3.69 -27.31
C THR A 165 11.76 3.07 -28.26
N SER A 166 11.45 3.11 -29.55
CA SER A 166 12.38 2.79 -30.64
C SER A 166 13.31 3.94 -31.01
N GLY A 167 13.16 5.11 -30.36
CA GLY A 167 14.05 6.25 -30.54
C GLY A 167 15.46 5.99 -29.99
N LYS A 168 16.41 6.86 -30.34
CA LYS A 168 17.81 6.73 -29.90
C LYS A 168 17.98 6.91 -28.39
N SER A 169 17.13 7.69 -27.75
CA SER A 169 17.16 7.96 -26.31
C SER A 169 15.77 8.29 -25.77
N THR A 170 15.61 8.16 -24.45
CA THR A 170 14.41 8.64 -23.75
C THR A 170 14.58 10.11 -23.34
N TRP A 171 13.47 10.78 -22.98
CA TRP A 171 13.52 12.14 -22.40
C TRP A 171 14.25 12.17 -21.05
N PHE A 172 14.33 11.02 -20.37
CA PHE A 172 14.99 10.84 -19.09
C PHE A 172 16.48 10.50 -19.25
N GLY A 173 16.89 9.92 -20.40
CA GLY A 173 18.21 9.32 -20.57
C GLY A 173 18.18 7.84 -20.16
N ALA A 174 18.75 7.52 -19.00
CA ALA A 174 18.86 6.15 -18.50
C ALA A 174 17.49 5.53 -18.16
N VAL A 175 17.36 4.23 -18.41
CA VAL A 175 16.18 3.43 -18.04
C VAL A 175 16.67 2.36 -17.06
N GLY A 176 16.04 2.25 -15.90
CA GLY A 176 16.60 1.72 -14.65
C GLY A 176 17.12 0.28 -14.66
N ASN A 177 16.49 -0.59 -13.89
CA ASN A 177 16.92 -1.97 -13.63
C ASN A 177 16.25 -2.99 -14.58
N TYR A 178 15.97 -2.59 -15.82
CA TYR A 178 15.12 -3.34 -16.76
C TYR A 178 15.69 -4.70 -17.20
N GLU A 179 17.01 -4.87 -17.13
CA GLU A 179 17.68 -6.16 -17.39
C GLU A 179 17.37 -7.21 -16.31
N TYR A 180 17.05 -6.75 -15.09
CA TYR A 180 16.73 -7.61 -13.95
C TYR A 180 15.22 -7.78 -13.73
N THR A 181 14.44 -6.73 -13.99
CA THR A 181 12.98 -6.78 -13.84
C THR A 181 12.28 -5.87 -14.84
N ASN A 182 11.31 -6.43 -15.56
CA ASN A 182 10.51 -5.71 -16.54
C ASN A 182 9.15 -6.38 -16.72
N ALA A 183 8.25 -5.73 -17.47
CA ALA A 183 6.91 -6.25 -17.71
C ALA A 183 6.85 -7.48 -18.64
N LYS A 184 7.96 -8.03 -19.11
CA LYS A 184 8.01 -9.30 -19.84
C LYS A 184 8.61 -10.38 -18.94
N ASP A 185 9.75 -10.07 -18.32
CA ASP A 185 10.56 -10.94 -17.50
C ASP A 185 10.46 -10.54 -16.01
N ASP A 186 9.72 -11.32 -15.23
CA ASP A 186 9.46 -11.08 -13.80
C ASP A 186 10.37 -11.93 -12.92
N GLN A 187 11.68 -11.72 -13.00
CA GLN A 187 12.68 -12.54 -12.30
C GLN A 187 12.61 -12.43 -10.77
N LEU A 188 11.91 -11.42 -10.25
CA LEU A 188 11.73 -11.15 -8.82
C LEU A 188 10.36 -11.61 -8.28
N ASP A 189 9.52 -12.21 -9.15
CA ASP A 189 8.10 -12.50 -8.91
C ASP A 189 7.28 -11.29 -8.40
N MET A 190 7.73 -10.06 -8.66
CA MET A 190 7.05 -8.84 -8.21
C MET A 190 5.65 -8.78 -8.84
N ARG A 191 5.58 -8.91 -10.16
CA ARG A 191 4.34 -8.78 -10.91
C ARG A 191 3.42 -9.97 -10.66
N LYS A 192 3.96 -11.18 -10.60
CA LYS A 192 3.21 -12.39 -10.28
C LYS A 192 2.55 -12.23 -8.91
N MET A 193 3.32 -11.88 -7.87
CA MET A 193 2.77 -11.73 -6.52
C MET A 193 1.82 -10.54 -6.41
N PHE A 194 2.11 -9.43 -7.08
CA PHE A 194 1.20 -8.28 -7.17
C PHE A 194 -0.15 -8.68 -7.80
N THR A 195 -0.14 -9.41 -8.91
CA THR A 195 -1.34 -9.89 -9.59
C THR A 195 -2.13 -10.86 -8.71
N ASP A 196 -1.44 -11.81 -8.06
CA ASP A 196 -2.04 -12.73 -7.11
C ASP A 196 -2.67 -11.97 -5.92
N ALA A 197 -2.02 -10.93 -5.41
CA ALA A 197 -2.54 -10.07 -4.35
C ALA A 197 -3.77 -9.26 -4.79
N VAL A 198 -3.79 -8.70 -6.01
CA VAL A 198 -4.98 -8.05 -6.58
C VAL A 198 -6.14 -9.04 -6.64
N LYS A 199 -5.91 -10.26 -7.12
CA LYS A 199 -6.94 -11.31 -7.15
C LYS A 199 -7.49 -11.60 -5.75
N ARG A 200 -6.61 -11.76 -4.75
CA ARG A 200 -7.03 -11.98 -3.36
C ARG A 200 -7.80 -10.80 -2.78
N ARG A 201 -7.41 -9.56 -3.09
CA ARG A 201 -8.17 -8.37 -2.71
C ARG A 201 -9.60 -8.43 -3.24
N MET A 202 -9.75 -8.79 -4.51
CA MET A 202 -11.07 -8.91 -5.16
C MET A 202 -11.89 -10.08 -4.61
N GLU A 203 -11.27 -11.19 -4.23
CA GLU A 203 -11.96 -12.33 -3.58
C GLU A 203 -12.43 -11.99 -2.16
N ASN A 204 -11.75 -11.08 -1.46
CA ASN A 204 -12.06 -10.67 -0.09
C ASN A 204 -12.70 -9.27 -0.06
N VAL A 205 -13.39 -8.88 -1.14
CA VAL A 205 -13.98 -7.55 -1.32
C VAL A 205 -14.93 -7.16 -0.19
N SER A 206 -15.76 -8.09 0.31
CA SER A 206 -16.67 -7.81 1.41
C SER A 206 -15.92 -7.53 2.72
N ALA A 207 -14.73 -8.10 2.88
CA ALA A 207 -13.92 -7.93 4.07
C ALA A 207 -13.03 -6.67 3.98
N LEU A 208 -12.55 -6.33 2.78
CA LEU A 208 -11.62 -5.22 2.51
C LEU A 208 -12.29 -3.92 2.03
N LEU A 209 -13.41 -4.02 1.31
CA LEU A 209 -14.13 -2.91 0.67
C LEU A 209 -15.54 -2.66 1.24
N ASP A 210 -16.17 -3.60 1.96
CA ASP A 210 -17.52 -3.37 2.51
C ASP A 210 -17.53 -3.27 4.04
N GLY A 211 -17.83 -2.09 4.56
CA GLY A 211 -18.20 -1.90 5.96
C GLY A 211 -17.26 -1.00 6.75
N PRO A 212 -17.76 -0.46 7.89
CA PRO A 212 -17.01 0.49 8.70
C PRO A 212 -15.65 -0.09 9.11
N LEU A 213 -14.65 0.78 9.27
CA LEU A 213 -13.35 0.46 9.89
C LEU A 213 -13.48 0.03 11.36
N ALA A 214 -14.70 -0.10 11.86
CA ALA A 214 -15.01 -0.64 13.16
C ALA A 214 -14.35 -2.01 13.31
N ASN A 215 -13.67 -2.19 14.44
CA ASN A 215 -12.98 -3.42 14.82
C ASN A 215 -11.80 -3.81 13.92
N PHE A 216 -11.18 -2.84 13.26
CA PHE A 216 -9.84 -3.00 12.69
C PHE A 216 -8.79 -3.05 13.82
N THR A 217 -8.17 -4.21 13.99
CA THR A 217 -7.18 -4.43 15.06
C THR A 217 -5.81 -4.69 14.45
N VAL A 218 -4.79 -3.98 14.94
CA VAL A 218 -3.38 -4.16 14.54
C VAL A 218 -2.54 -4.53 15.77
N ILE A 219 -1.80 -5.62 15.65
CA ILE A 219 -0.83 -6.08 16.64
C ILE A 219 0.57 -6.10 16.01
N ALA A 220 1.59 -6.04 16.86
CA ALA A 220 2.97 -6.26 16.45
C ALA A 220 3.70 -6.98 17.58
N LYS A 221 4.55 -7.94 17.22
CA LYS A 221 5.42 -8.68 18.13
C LYS A 221 6.73 -8.92 17.40
N GLY A 222 7.84 -8.47 18.01
CA GLY A 222 9.13 -8.48 17.35
C GLY A 222 9.08 -7.73 16.02
N ASP A 223 9.48 -8.40 14.95
CA ASP A 223 9.49 -7.87 13.59
C ASP A 223 8.22 -8.16 12.79
N VAL A 224 7.23 -8.84 13.39
CA VAL A 224 5.96 -9.18 12.73
C VAL A 224 4.86 -8.21 13.12
N LEU A 225 4.23 -7.61 12.11
CA LEU A 225 2.95 -6.91 12.22
C LEU A 225 1.84 -7.82 11.73
N ALA A 226 0.71 -7.85 12.45
CA ALA A 226 -0.50 -8.50 11.96
C ALA A 226 -1.74 -7.66 12.20
N TYR A 227 -2.75 -7.81 11.35
CA TYR A 227 -4.04 -7.15 11.52
C TYR A 227 -5.20 -7.97 10.99
N THR A 228 -6.41 -7.60 11.43
CA THR A 228 -7.68 -8.20 11.01
C THR A 228 -8.84 -7.21 11.12
N PHE A 229 -10.00 -7.61 10.58
CA PHE A 229 -11.32 -7.02 10.82
C PHE A 229 -12.13 -8.02 11.64
N VAL A 230 -12.27 -7.78 12.95
CA VAL A 230 -12.72 -8.79 13.93
C VAL A 230 -14.15 -9.31 13.68
N ASP A 231 -15.01 -8.48 13.08
CA ASP A 231 -16.46 -8.77 12.99
C ASP A 231 -16.93 -9.29 11.62
N LYS A 232 -16.05 -9.37 10.63
CA LYS A 232 -16.43 -9.77 9.26
C LYS A 232 -16.24 -11.26 9.05
N VAL A 233 -17.23 -11.95 8.46
CA VAL A 233 -17.10 -13.36 8.04
C VAL A 233 -17.17 -13.43 6.51
N PRO A 234 -16.20 -14.06 5.82
CA PRO A 234 -14.99 -14.69 6.36
C PRO A 234 -14.05 -13.68 7.03
N ARG A 235 -13.41 -14.11 8.13
CA ARG A 235 -12.37 -13.31 8.80
C ARG A 235 -11.07 -13.54 8.05
N PHE A 236 -10.28 -12.50 7.84
CA PHE A 236 -8.93 -12.66 7.33
C PHE A 236 -7.93 -11.98 8.25
N ALA A 237 -6.70 -12.49 8.28
CA ALA A 237 -5.58 -11.79 8.89
C ALA A 237 -4.43 -11.69 7.91
N VAL A 238 -3.78 -10.53 7.92
CA VAL A 238 -2.50 -10.33 7.27
C VAL A 238 -1.43 -10.36 8.35
N ALA A 239 -0.33 -11.06 8.08
CA ALA A 239 0.87 -11.02 8.91
C ALA A 239 2.08 -10.75 8.02
N ILE A 240 2.86 -9.72 8.33
CA ILE A 240 4.06 -9.33 7.58
C ILE A 240 5.25 -9.23 8.54
N ASN A 241 6.35 -9.91 8.19
CA ASN A 241 7.61 -9.82 8.89
C ASN A 241 8.52 -8.80 8.19
N PHE A 242 8.92 -7.75 8.89
CA PHE A 242 9.84 -6.72 8.37
C PHE A 242 11.32 -7.10 8.57
N GLY A 243 11.58 -8.07 9.45
CA GLY A 243 12.89 -8.50 9.88
C GLY A 243 13.60 -9.37 8.85
N LYS A 244 14.91 -9.54 9.07
CA LYS A 244 15.80 -10.36 8.23
C LYS A 244 15.86 -11.82 8.65
N THR A 245 15.19 -12.19 9.73
CA THR A 245 15.07 -13.57 10.23
C THR A 245 13.62 -13.98 10.40
N GLU A 246 13.34 -15.28 10.46
CA GLU A 246 12.03 -15.81 10.85
C GLU A 246 11.65 -15.28 12.24
N ASP A 247 10.38 -14.91 12.41
CA ASP A 247 9.82 -14.50 13.70
C ASP A 247 8.42 -15.09 13.87
N THR A 248 7.95 -15.17 15.12
CA THR A 248 6.76 -15.93 15.51
C THR A 248 5.71 -15.07 16.19
N ILE A 249 4.48 -15.13 15.68
CA ILE A 249 3.33 -14.41 16.22
C ILE A 249 2.18 -15.36 16.55
N ASN A 250 1.48 -15.09 17.66
CA ASN A 250 0.24 -15.78 18.01
C ASN A 250 -0.93 -14.95 17.47
N LEU A 251 -1.78 -15.58 16.66
CA LEU A 251 -2.94 -14.97 16.01
C LEU A 251 -4.27 -15.51 16.53
N ILE A 252 -4.28 -16.39 17.56
CA ILE A 252 -5.52 -16.99 18.09
C ILE A 252 -6.49 -15.92 18.57
N GLU A 253 -6.01 -14.98 19.38
CA GLU A 253 -6.87 -13.90 19.91
C GLU A 253 -7.31 -12.96 18.79
N LEU A 254 -6.40 -12.62 17.87
CA LEU A 254 -6.67 -11.72 16.75
C LEU A 254 -7.78 -12.28 15.86
N LEU A 255 -7.66 -13.55 15.46
CA LEU A 255 -8.61 -14.20 14.56
C LEU A 255 -9.78 -14.88 15.27
N GLY A 256 -9.74 -15.01 16.60
CA GLY A 256 -10.69 -15.80 17.38
C GLY A 256 -10.87 -17.20 16.80
N ALA A 257 -9.77 -17.90 16.49
CA ALA A 257 -9.71 -19.24 15.91
C ALA A 257 -8.41 -19.96 16.30
N LYS A 258 -8.40 -21.30 16.33
CA LYS A 258 -7.17 -22.09 16.60
C LYS A 258 -6.33 -22.33 15.34
N SER A 259 -6.97 -22.41 14.19
CA SER A 259 -6.32 -22.59 12.88
C SER A 259 -6.97 -21.68 11.84
N ALA A 260 -6.25 -21.44 10.75
CA ALA A 260 -6.76 -20.77 9.57
C ALA A 260 -6.09 -21.33 8.31
N THR A 261 -6.73 -21.13 7.16
CA THR A 261 -6.15 -21.49 5.88
C THR A 261 -5.26 -20.35 5.37
N LEU A 262 -3.96 -20.61 5.18
CA LEU A 262 -3.05 -19.75 4.42
C LEU A 262 -3.38 -19.85 2.93
N ASN A 263 -3.88 -18.77 2.34
CA ASN A 263 -4.33 -18.73 0.93
C ASN A 263 -3.43 -17.88 0.02
N TYR A 264 -2.60 -17.01 0.59
CA TYR A 264 -1.61 -16.21 -0.12
C TYR A 264 -0.38 -15.94 0.75
N HIS A 265 0.78 -15.91 0.11
CA HIS A 265 2.06 -15.65 0.75
C HIS A 265 3.04 -15.06 -0.25
N THR A 266 4.01 -14.27 0.23
CA THR A 266 5.13 -13.77 -0.58
C THR A 266 6.46 -14.51 -0.33
N ALA A 267 6.42 -15.63 0.40
CA ALA A 267 7.56 -16.56 0.55
C ALA A 267 7.31 -17.85 -0.25
N ASP A 268 8.22 -18.83 -0.24
CA ASP A 268 7.98 -20.15 -0.85
C ASP A 268 7.32 -21.11 0.15
N THR A 269 6.18 -20.70 0.71
CA THR A 269 5.44 -21.47 1.72
C THR A 269 4.30 -22.23 1.06
N LYS A 270 4.02 -23.47 1.44
CA LYS A 270 2.87 -24.21 0.90
C LYS A 270 1.55 -23.67 1.49
N PRO A 271 0.56 -23.26 0.66
CA PRO A 271 -0.78 -22.95 1.13
C PRO A 271 -1.45 -24.14 1.85
N GLY A 272 -2.31 -23.86 2.83
CA GLY A 272 -2.99 -24.90 3.60
C GLY A 272 -3.37 -24.46 5.00
N GLU A 273 -3.86 -25.40 5.81
CA GLU A 273 -4.28 -25.14 7.19
C GLU A 273 -3.06 -24.95 8.10
N ILE A 274 -3.04 -23.87 8.87
CA ILE A 274 -1.95 -23.47 9.76
C ILE A 274 -2.48 -23.25 11.18
N SER A 275 -1.75 -23.73 12.18
CA SER A 275 -2.03 -23.44 13.60
C SER A 275 -1.69 -21.99 13.93
N LEU A 276 -2.58 -21.30 14.65
CA LEU A 276 -2.46 -19.87 14.93
C LEU A 276 -1.76 -19.53 16.25
N ASP A 277 -1.42 -20.51 17.09
CA ASP A 277 -0.75 -20.31 18.38
C ASP A 277 0.70 -19.81 18.25
N ALA A 278 1.40 -20.24 17.21
CA ALA A 278 2.79 -19.90 16.94
C ALA A 278 3.08 -19.87 15.43
N VAL A 279 2.48 -18.90 14.73
CA VAL A 279 2.69 -18.72 13.28
C VAL A 279 4.12 -18.22 13.03
N LYS A 280 4.91 -19.03 12.33
CA LYS A 280 6.25 -18.68 11.86
C LYS A 280 6.17 -17.91 10.54
N VAL A 281 6.53 -16.63 10.57
CA VAL A 281 6.53 -15.78 9.39
C VAL A 281 7.97 -15.64 8.89
N PRO A 282 8.31 -16.13 7.68
CA PRO A 282 9.64 -16.03 7.10
C PRO A 282 10.11 -14.57 6.99
N PRO A 283 11.43 -14.33 6.91
CA PRO A 283 11.97 -12.98 6.80
C PRO A 283 11.40 -12.25 5.58
N GLN A 284 11.00 -11.00 5.77
CA GLN A 284 10.52 -10.12 4.70
C GLN A 284 9.32 -10.68 3.91
N ALA A 285 8.53 -11.57 4.53
CA ALA A 285 7.37 -12.20 3.93
C ALA A 285 6.06 -11.68 4.50
N LEU A 286 5.02 -11.72 3.67
CA LEU A 286 3.63 -11.47 4.03
C LEU A 286 2.82 -12.75 3.84
N TYR A 287 1.95 -13.04 4.79
CA TYR A 287 0.95 -14.10 4.75
C TYR A 287 -0.45 -13.49 4.84
N LEU A 288 -1.39 -14.07 4.10
CA LEU A 288 -2.82 -13.86 4.23
C LEU A 288 -3.48 -15.16 4.69
N PHE A 289 -4.23 -15.08 5.78
CA PHE A 289 -5.00 -16.19 6.34
C PHE A 289 -6.48 -15.91 6.19
N ASN A 290 -7.26 -16.94 5.87
CA ASN A 290 -8.71 -16.89 5.90
C ASN A 290 -9.25 -17.87 6.95
N VAL A 291 -10.23 -17.39 7.72
CA VAL A 291 -11.01 -18.16 8.69
C VAL A 291 -12.45 -18.20 8.20
N THR A 292 -12.88 -19.37 7.77
CA THR A 292 -14.24 -19.62 7.24
C THR A 292 -15.24 -20.02 8.33
N GLU A 293 -14.78 -20.40 9.52
CA GLU A 293 -15.61 -20.85 10.63
C GLU A 293 -15.58 -19.87 11.83
N ARG A 294 -16.74 -19.62 12.45
CA ARG A 294 -16.79 -18.93 13.75
C ARG A 294 -16.31 -19.90 14.83
N MET A 295 -15.52 -19.44 15.80
CA MET A 295 -15.39 -20.23 17.02
C MET A 295 -16.76 -20.31 17.70
N LYS A 296 -17.17 -21.54 18.01
CA LYS A 296 -18.36 -21.84 18.81
C LYS A 296 -18.19 -21.33 20.24
#